data_AF-A0A8D8A0U4-F1
#
_entry.id   AF-A0A8D8A0U4-F1
#
_cell.length_a   1.000
_cell.length_b   1.000
_cell.length_c   1.000
_cell.angle_alpha   90.00
_cell.angle_beta   90.00
_cell.angle_gamma   90.00
#
_symmetry.space_group_name_H-M   'P 1'
#
loop_
_entity.id
_entity.type
_entity.pdbx_description
1 polymer ?
#
loop_
_entity_poly.entity_id
_entity_poly.type
_entity_poly.pdbx_seq_one_letter_code
_entity_poly.pdbx_strand_id
1 'polypeptide(L)'
;MNGVCSDYPTPPSANPTKYCRFCYSQFRIAPLFTDSADRNQALLSRIKSLVQIRLDPDRDGASAICIACQQKLTELELFRDRCQKLHEAVLRCRPFPTLELQLEEVQNGGLDYSKVADYSSLWVSIEPLVLDDYEISRVEDDENVSLEAEEKTGLNETCKNLNATELSVVVDRNDDRKNKRFWQALQHDVDSIPVHVRNALELTGRCREASLGFISPSTIKRIEESMRQSAQMLASQEEARGTDPKQAMLKYYGETYWDHPERFCFSPEEKCTILSIASAIQQNGIRHYLKAAKLIEQEVREKVENGTELAELLATKIREYYQARDSSKPNFKAFFKQLPKSRQCRVYRSPNGTIHAAVRCPICSNDSKVTLTDGNSRWFFYNYVQHCERRHYRVEVEPASGRRSASKAKLETSTPKAKRSRTEGRLRSRSKSMSRGVSALGEEKDD
;
A
#
# COMPACT_ATOMS: atom_id res chain seq x y z
N MET A 1 0.07 -2.47 -61.54
CA MET A 1 -0.86 -1.86 -60.56
C MET A 1 -0.52 -2.47 -59.21
N ASN A 2 0.18 -1.72 -58.36
CA ASN A 2 0.69 -2.22 -57.09
C ASN A 2 -0.45 -2.31 -56.08
N GLY A 3 -0.73 -3.53 -55.60
CA GLY A 3 -1.75 -3.80 -54.60
C GLY A 3 -1.32 -3.25 -53.24
N VAL A 4 -1.96 -2.17 -52.81
CA VAL A 4 -1.87 -1.70 -51.42
C VAL A 4 -2.66 -2.68 -50.58
N CYS A 5 -1.97 -3.53 -49.81
CA CYS A 5 -2.57 -4.35 -48.78
C CYS A 5 -3.14 -3.40 -47.73
N SER A 6 -4.45 -3.20 -47.77
CA SER A 6 -5.14 -2.34 -46.82
C SER A 6 -5.35 -3.15 -45.55
N ASP A 7 -4.41 -3.08 -44.60
CA ASP A 7 -4.44 -3.81 -43.32
C ASP A 7 -5.54 -3.32 -42.35
N TYR A 8 -6.56 -2.62 -42.86
CA TYR A 8 -7.65 -2.14 -42.04
C TYR A 8 -8.74 -3.21 -41.94
N PRO A 9 -9.17 -3.56 -40.71
CA PRO A 9 -10.30 -4.46 -40.54
C PRO A 9 -11.54 -3.87 -41.22
N THR A 10 -12.28 -4.71 -41.95
CA THR A 10 -13.54 -4.29 -42.56
C THR A 10 -14.58 -4.10 -41.46
N PRO A 11 -15.41 -3.03 -41.51
CA PRO A 11 -16.50 -2.86 -40.55
C PRO A 11 -17.45 -4.07 -40.58
N PRO A 12 -18.00 -4.47 -39.44
CA PRO A 12 -18.81 -5.69 -39.35
C PRO A 12 -20.22 -5.53 -39.92
N SER A 13 -20.63 -4.30 -40.25
CA SER A 13 -21.93 -3.96 -40.82
C SER A 13 -21.83 -2.66 -41.61
N ALA A 14 -22.69 -2.46 -42.61
CA ALA A 14 -22.84 -1.18 -43.29
C ALA A 14 -23.51 -0.11 -42.41
N ASN A 15 -24.21 -0.51 -41.34
CA ASN A 15 -24.88 0.41 -40.43
C ASN A 15 -23.97 0.73 -39.21
N PRO A 16 -23.45 1.97 -39.09
CA PRO A 16 -22.54 2.37 -38.01
C PRO A 16 -23.17 2.41 -36.62
N THR A 17 -24.51 2.32 -36.50
CA THR A 17 -25.17 2.27 -35.19
C THR A 17 -25.07 0.88 -34.54
N LYS A 18 -24.71 -0.15 -35.32
CA LYS A 18 -24.67 -1.55 -34.87
C LYS A 18 -23.32 -2.00 -34.32
N TYR A 19 -22.32 -1.12 -34.29
CA TYR A 19 -21.01 -1.45 -33.76
C TYR A 19 -20.31 -0.22 -33.16
N CYS A 20 -19.39 -0.49 -32.23
CA CYS A 20 -18.54 0.53 -31.64
C CYS A 20 -17.58 1.08 -32.71
N ARG A 21 -17.57 2.39 -32.92
CA ARG A 21 -16.69 3.08 -33.87
C ARG A 21 -15.19 2.81 -33.63
N PHE A 22 -14.79 2.52 -32.40
CA PHE A 22 -13.38 2.39 -32.00
C PHE A 22 -12.84 0.97 -31.99
N CYS A 23 -13.70 -0.05 -31.86
CA CYS A 23 -13.25 -1.44 -31.74
C CYS A 23 -14.10 -2.45 -32.53
N TYR A 24 -15.10 -1.97 -33.27
CA TYR A 24 -16.06 -2.76 -34.04
C TYR A 24 -16.84 -3.81 -33.23
N SER A 25 -16.78 -3.77 -31.90
CA SER A 25 -17.63 -4.60 -31.05
C SER A 25 -19.10 -4.23 -31.21
N GLN A 26 -19.96 -5.23 -31.35
CA GLN A 26 -21.42 -5.05 -31.38
C GLN A 26 -22.05 -5.17 -29.97
N PHE A 27 -21.24 -5.37 -28.93
CA PHE A 27 -21.72 -5.67 -27.58
C PHE A 27 -21.83 -4.41 -26.72
N ARG A 28 -22.99 -4.22 -26.08
CA ARG A 28 -23.29 -3.10 -25.16
C ARG A 28 -22.83 -1.74 -25.72
N ILE A 29 -23.32 -1.44 -26.92
CA ILE A 29 -23.08 -0.19 -27.62
C ILE A 29 -24.18 0.83 -27.28
N ALA A 30 -23.80 2.08 -27.17
CA ALA A 30 -24.70 3.21 -27.00
C ALA A 30 -24.46 4.23 -28.12
N PRO A 31 -25.50 4.92 -28.62
CA PRO A 31 -25.33 5.97 -29.61
C PRO A 31 -24.47 7.11 -29.06
N LEU A 32 -23.52 7.59 -29.86
CA LEU A 32 -22.64 8.72 -29.51
C LEU A 32 -23.40 10.05 -29.56
N PHE A 33 -24.39 10.16 -30.44
CA PHE A 33 -25.23 11.33 -30.59
C PHE A 33 -26.64 10.97 -30.13
N THR A 34 -27.15 11.70 -29.14
CA THR A 34 -28.53 11.59 -28.65
C THR A 34 -29.17 12.96 -28.70
N ASP A 35 -30.49 13.01 -28.85
CA ASP A 35 -31.24 14.28 -28.93
C ASP A 35 -31.13 15.11 -27.64
N SER A 36 -30.74 14.48 -26.53
CA SER A 36 -30.36 15.16 -25.28
C SER A 36 -28.94 15.73 -25.38
N ALA A 37 -28.81 16.99 -25.79
CA ALA A 37 -27.54 17.66 -26.07
C ALA A 37 -26.47 17.52 -24.96
N ASP A 38 -26.86 17.43 -23.69
CA ASP A 38 -25.90 17.60 -22.59
C ASP A 38 -25.12 16.33 -22.20
N ARG A 39 -25.75 15.15 -22.24
CA ARG A 39 -25.15 13.92 -21.65
C ARG A 39 -23.92 13.42 -22.43
N ASN A 40 -23.98 13.47 -23.75
CA ASN A 40 -22.91 12.92 -24.59
C ASN A 40 -21.85 13.95 -24.95
N GLN A 41 -22.07 15.25 -24.71
CA GLN A 41 -21.10 16.29 -25.01
C GLN A 41 -19.80 16.12 -24.22
N ALA A 42 -19.89 15.72 -22.95
CA ALA A 42 -18.73 15.41 -22.12
C ALA A 42 -17.91 14.23 -22.70
N LEU A 43 -18.57 13.18 -23.15
CA LEU A 43 -17.93 12.03 -23.78
C LEU A 43 -17.26 12.41 -25.12
N LEU A 44 -17.94 13.18 -25.96
CA LEU A 44 -17.38 13.68 -27.23
C LEU A 44 -16.15 14.57 -27.00
N SER A 45 -16.20 15.42 -25.96
CA SER A 45 -15.08 16.26 -25.54
C SER A 45 -13.89 15.42 -25.06
N ARG A 46 -14.16 14.33 -24.32
CA ARG A 46 -13.15 13.36 -23.90
C ARG A 46 -12.52 12.63 -25.08
N ILE A 47 -13.32 12.14 -26.03
CA ILE A 47 -12.82 11.48 -27.26
C ILE A 47 -11.89 12.43 -28.02
N LYS A 48 -12.31 13.69 -28.21
CA LYS A 48 -11.52 14.72 -28.90
C LYS A 48 -10.22 15.01 -28.18
N SER A 49 -10.23 15.17 -26.85
CA SER A 49 -9.04 15.55 -26.09
C SER A 49 -8.05 14.42 -25.86
N LEU A 50 -8.52 13.17 -25.76
CA LEU A 50 -7.65 12.01 -25.48
C LEU A 50 -7.17 11.29 -26.73
N VAL A 51 -8.02 11.16 -27.75
CA VAL A 51 -7.73 10.35 -28.96
C VAL A 51 -7.52 11.24 -30.19
N GLN A 52 -7.75 12.55 -30.08
CA GLN A 52 -7.61 13.51 -31.18
C GLN A 52 -8.52 13.24 -32.38
N ILE A 53 -9.61 12.48 -32.18
CA ILE A 53 -10.63 12.23 -33.20
C ILE A 53 -11.77 13.22 -32.98
N ARG A 54 -12.11 13.98 -34.03
CA ARG A 54 -13.28 14.87 -34.04
C ARG A 54 -14.44 14.14 -34.69
N LEU A 55 -15.55 14.04 -33.97
CA LEU A 55 -16.79 13.47 -34.47
C LEU A 55 -17.79 14.61 -34.69
N ASP A 56 -18.36 14.66 -35.88
CA ASP A 56 -19.28 15.70 -36.31
C ASP A 56 -20.71 15.15 -36.31
N PRO A 57 -21.70 15.76 -35.63
CA PRO A 57 -23.08 15.26 -35.63
C PRO A 57 -23.67 15.07 -37.04
N ASP A 58 -23.33 15.96 -37.98
CA ASP A 58 -23.89 15.93 -39.33
C ASP A 58 -23.32 14.79 -40.17
N ARG A 59 -22.06 14.40 -39.92
CA ARG A 59 -21.35 13.37 -40.70
C ARG A 59 -21.32 12.00 -40.00
N ASP A 60 -21.25 12.02 -38.68
CA ASP A 60 -21.03 10.85 -37.82
C ASP A 60 -22.27 10.52 -36.96
N GLY A 61 -23.42 11.19 -37.15
CA GLY A 61 -24.62 11.08 -36.32
C GLY A 61 -25.10 9.65 -36.05
N ALA A 62 -24.83 8.71 -36.94
CA ALA A 62 -25.16 7.30 -36.80
C ALA A 62 -24.09 6.46 -36.06
N SER A 63 -23.14 7.07 -35.36
CA SER A 63 -22.05 6.36 -34.67
C SER A 63 -22.45 5.88 -33.27
N ALA A 64 -21.89 4.74 -32.85
CA ALA A 64 -22.04 4.21 -31.50
C ALA A 64 -20.69 3.90 -30.83
N ILE A 65 -20.69 3.78 -29.50
CA ILE A 65 -19.52 3.42 -28.70
C ILE A 65 -19.91 2.37 -27.65
N CYS A 66 -19.08 1.33 -27.47
CA CYS A 66 -19.32 0.32 -26.44
C CYS A 66 -18.85 0.78 -25.04
N ILE A 67 -19.46 0.21 -24.01
CA ILE A 67 -19.10 0.48 -22.59
C ILE A 67 -17.61 0.25 -22.33
N ALA A 68 -17.00 -0.79 -22.93
CA ALA A 68 -15.58 -1.08 -22.74
C ALA A 68 -14.68 0.05 -23.27
N CYS A 69 -15.01 0.64 -24.42
CA CYS A 69 -14.27 1.79 -24.95
C CYS A 69 -14.50 3.06 -24.11
N GLN A 70 -15.73 3.28 -23.60
CA GLN A 70 -16.00 4.39 -22.67
C GLN A 70 -15.20 4.27 -21.36
N GLN A 71 -15.10 3.07 -20.80
CA GLN A 71 -14.30 2.79 -19.60
C GLN A 71 -12.83 3.06 -19.84
N LYS A 72 -12.26 2.59 -20.96
CA LYS A 72 -10.87 2.87 -21.33
C LYS A 72 -10.58 4.36 -21.49
N LEU A 73 -11.50 5.13 -22.07
CA LEU A 73 -11.36 6.59 -22.16
C LEU A 73 -11.34 7.24 -20.76
N THR A 74 -12.18 6.76 -19.84
CA THR A 74 -12.21 7.22 -18.45
C THR A 74 -10.90 6.88 -17.71
N GLU A 75 -10.39 5.67 -17.88
CA GLU A 75 -9.11 5.24 -17.29
C GLU A 75 -7.93 6.08 -17.81
N LEU A 76 -7.92 6.36 -19.12
CA LEU A 76 -6.90 7.18 -19.76
C LEU A 76 -6.93 8.64 -19.27
N GLU A 77 -8.12 9.20 -19.06
CA GLU A 77 -8.28 10.53 -18.46
C GLU A 77 -7.69 10.59 -17.04
N LEU A 78 -8.08 9.64 -16.18
CA LEU A 78 -7.57 9.56 -14.81
C LEU A 78 -6.05 9.38 -14.75
N PHE A 79 -5.49 8.60 -15.69
CA PHE A 79 -4.06 8.44 -15.83
C PHE A 79 -3.37 9.76 -16.22
N ARG A 80 -3.89 10.46 -17.23
CA ARG A 80 -3.38 11.77 -17.67
C ARG A 80 -3.38 12.78 -16.52
N ASP A 81 -4.49 12.87 -15.79
CA ASP A 81 -4.63 13.78 -14.63
C ASP A 81 -3.59 13.47 -13.53
N ARG A 82 -3.34 12.19 -13.27
CA ARG A 82 -2.33 11.76 -12.30
C ARG A 82 -0.93 12.16 -12.75
N CYS A 83 -0.59 11.93 -14.02
CA CYS A 83 0.69 12.34 -14.58
C CYS A 83 0.90 13.85 -14.48
N GLN A 84 -0.12 14.65 -14.80
CA GLN A 84 -0.05 16.12 -14.70
C GLN A 84 0.18 16.58 -13.26
N LYS A 85 -0.59 16.06 -12.30
CA LYS A 85 -0.41 16.38 -10.87
C LYS A 85 0.99 16.02 -10.35
N LEU A 86 1.51 14.86 -10.75
CA LEU A 86 2.87 14.44 -10.37
C LEU A 86 3.93 15.30 -11.05
N HIS A 87 3.75 15.66 -12.33
CA HIS A 87 4.64 16.57 -13.04
C HIS A 87 4.71 17.94 -12.36
N GLU A 88 3.56 18.53 -12.01
CA GLU A 88 3.51 19.78 -11.25
C GLU A 88 4.21 19.68 -9.90
N ALA A 89 4.03 18.56 -9.18
CA ALA A 89 4.74 18.34 -7.91
C ALA A 89 6.26 18.29 -8.11
N VAL A 90 6.75 17.64 -9.18
CA VAL A 90 8.17 17.64 -9.54
C VAL A 90 8.65 19.06 -9.84
N LEU A 91 7.89 19.85 -10.60
CA LEU A 91 8.24 21.23 -10.91
C LEU A 91 8.33 22.10 -9.64
N ARG A 92 7.43 21.91 -8.66
CA ARG A 92 7.49 22.62 -7.36
C ARG A 92 8.66 22.19 -6.48
N CYS A 93 9.12 20.94 -6.61
CA CYS A 93 10.25 20.41 -5.85
C CYS A 93 11.60 20.67 -6.50
N ARG A 94 11.63 21.06 -7.78
CA ARG A 94 12.88 21.52 -8.39
C ARG A 94 13.32 22.77 -7.62
N PRO A 95 14.51 22.77 -6.99
CA PRO A 95 15.04 24.01 -6.47
C PRO A 95 15.07 24.98 -7.65
N PHE A 96 14.45 26.15 -7.49
CA PHE A 96 14.72 27.25 -8.40
C PHE A 96 16.25 27.32 -8.53
N PRO A 97 16.82 27.36 -9.75
CA PRO A 97 18.22 27.72 -9.86
C PRO A 97 18.33 29.06 -9.16
N THR A 98 18.94 29.04 -7.98
CA THR A 98 19.10 30.22 -7.17
C THR A 98 19.80 31.22 -8.08
N LEU A 99 19.19 32.40 -8.25
CA LEU A 99 19.79 33.56 -8.91
C LEU A 99 21.17 33.95 -8.32
N GLU A 100 21.67 33.24 -7.31
CA GLU A 100 23.04 33.30 -6.79
C GLU A 100 24.11 32.98 -7.86
N LEU A 101 23.83 32.14 -8.87
CA LEU A 101 24.81 31.91 -9.95
C LEU A 101 24.92 33.06 -10.96
N GLN A 102 24.03 34.06 -10.93
CA GLN A 102 24.16 35.28 -11.75
C GLN A 102 24.66 36.50 -10.96
N LEU A 103 24.72 36.43 -9.63
CA LEU A 103 25.31 37.51 -8.82
C LEU A 103 26.82 37.35 -8.62
N GLU A 104 27.38 36.14 -8.73
CA GLU A 104 28.83 35.94 -8.69
C GLU A 104 29.54 36.29 -10.02
N GLU A 105 28.85 36.22 -11.17
CA GLU A 105 29.45 36.62 -12.47
C GLU A 105 29.40 38.12 -12.74
N VAL A 106 28.57 38.91 -12.05
CA VAL A 106 28.55 40.38 -12.19
C VAL A 106 29.69 41.05 -11.41
N GLN A 107 30.29 40.37 -10.43
CA GLN A 107 31.43 40.90 -9.68
C GLN A 107 32.81 40.58 -10.29
N ASN A 108 32.87 39.66 -11.26
CA ASN A 108 34.11 39.24 -11.92
C ASN A 108 34.09 39.51 -13.44
N GLY A 109 33.91 40.78 -13.82
CA GLY A 109 34.50 41.35 -15.04
C GLY A 109 34.09 40.78 -16.41
N GLY A 110 33.21 41.54 -17.10
CA GLY A 110 33.22 41.64 -18.56
C GLY A 110 32.40 40.61 -19.33
N LEU A 111 31.09 40.84 -19.45
CA LEU A 111 30.24 40.13 -20.42
C LEU A 111 29.63 41.10 -21.43
N ASP A 112 29.94 40.83 -22.69
CA ASP A 112 29.40 41.43 -23.90
C ASP A 112 27.90 41.15 -24.03
N TYR A 113 27.09 42.21 -23.99
CA TYR A 113 25.62 42.18 -23.96
C TYR A 113 24.98 41.75 -25.31
N SER A 114 25.75 41.40 -26.33
CA SER A 114 25.23 41.10 -27.67
C SER A 114 24.76 39.65 -27.90
N LYS A 115 24.87 38.73 -26.93
CA LYS A 115 24.56 37.29 -27.12
C LYS A 115 23.46 36.68 -26.27
N VAL A 116 22.76 37.46 -25.43
CA VAL A 116 21.67 36.93 -24.57
C VAL A 116 20.31 37.24 -25.20
N ALA A 117 20.07 36.67 -26.38
CA ALA A 117 18.78 36.75 -27.04
C ALA A 117 18.42 35.41 -27.69
N ASP A 118 18.45 34.30 -26.93
CA ASP A 118 17.80 33.06 -27.43
C ASP A 118 17.45 31.97 -26.41
N TYR A 119 17.21 32.31 -25.14
CA TYR A 119 16.77 31.31 -24.13
C TYR A 119 15.26 31.34 -23.85
N SER A 120 14.49 32.13 -24.60
CA SER A 120 13.02 32.20 -24.45
C SER A 120 12.25 31.12 -25.23
N SER A 121 12.94 30.21 -25.95
CA SER A 121 12.29 29.26 -26.89
C SER A 121 12.19 27.80 -26.41
N LEU A 122 12.66 27.46 -25.19
CA LEU A 122 12.62 26.08 -24.67
C LEU A 122 11.51 25.78 -23.66
N TRP A 123 10.51 26.66 -23.54
CA TRP A 123 9.30 26.36 -22.79
C TRP A 123 8.31 25.67 -23.73
N VAL A 124 8.15 24.35 -23.59
CA VAL A 124 6.99 23.65 -24.15
C VAL A 124 5.77 24.15 -23.38
N SER A 125 5.07 25.14 -23.93
CA SER A 125 3.78 25.60 -23.40
C SER A 125 2.76 24.48 -23.53
N ILE A 126 2.51 23.76 -22.44
CA ILE A 126 1.29 22.98 -22.29
C ILE A 126 0.26 23.98 -21.76
N GLU A 127 -0.64 24.46 -22.63
CA GLU A 127 -1.73 25.34 -22.22
C GLU A 127 -2.56 24.66 -21.12
N PRO A 128 -2.76 25.29 -19.95
CA PRO A 128 -3.63 24.75 -18.93
C PRO A 128 -5.07 24.86 -19.41
N LEU A 129 -5.75 23.72 -19.55
CA LEU A 129 -7.19 23.70 -19.76
C LEU A 129 -7.87 24.21 -18.49
N VAL A 130 -8.49 25.38 -18.59
CA VAL A 130 -9.39 25.96 -17.59
C VAL A 130 -10.58 25.02 -17.46
N LEU A 131 -10.73 24.40 -16.29
CA LEU A 131 -11.92 23.65 -15.91
C LEU A 131 -12.90 24.64 -15.29
N ASP A 132 -13.95 25.01 -16.04
CA ASP A 132 -15.08 25.76 -15.48
C ASP A 132 -15.90 24.84 -14.57
N ASP A 133 -16.31 25.39 -13.42
CA ASP A 133 -17.01 24.71 -12.34
C ASP A 133 -18.35 24.11 -12.81
N TYR A 134 -18.50 22.78 -12.73
CA TYR A 134 -19.76 22.09 -13.02
C TYR A 134 -20.22 21.23 -11.84
N GLU A 135 -21.32 21.66 -11.22
CA GLU A 135 -21.99 20.98 -10.10
C GLU A 135 -22.67 19.68 -10.56
N ILE A 136 -22.42 18.59 -9.84
CA ILE A 136 -22.97 17.25 -10.12
C ILE A 136 -24.24 17.05 -9.30
N SER A 137 -25.40 17.10 -9.97
CA SER A 137 -26.66 16.56 -9.43
C SER A 137 -26.81 15.07 -9.79
N ARG A 138 -26.84 14.21 -8.76
CA ARG A 138 -27.12 12.77 -8.86
C ARG A 138 -28.62 12.54 -9.09
N VAL A 139 -28.95 11.70 -10.06
CA VAL A 139 -30.26 11.07 -10.20
C VAL A 139 -30.04 9.55 -10.18
N GLU A 140 -30.80 8.89 -9.31
CA GLU A 140 -30.80 7.45 -9.04
C GLU A 140 -31.75 6.71 -10.00
N ASP A 141 -31.65 5.37 -9.95
CA ASP A 141 -32.66 4.37 -10.36
C ASP A 141 -32.78 4.08 -11.89
N ASP A 142 -33.06 2.87 -12.39
CA ASP A 142 -33.15 1.51 -11.84
C ASP A 142 -33.32 0.52 -13.03
N GLU A 143 -33.26 -0.78 -12.73
CA GLU A 143 -33.77 -1.96 -13.49
C GLU A 143 -33.00 -2.42 -14.76
N ASN A 144 -32.35 -3.60 -14.79
CA ASN A 144 -32.81 -4.99 -14.64
C ASN A 144 -33.37 -5.61 -15.94
N VAL A 145 -32.51 -6.26 -16.74
CA VAL A 145 -32.92 -7.29 -17.72
C VAL A 145 -31.82 -8.36 -17.84
N SER A 146 -32.13 -9.57 -17.36
CA SER A 146 -31.45 -10.82 -17.65
C SER A 146 -31.67 -11.24 -19.09
N LEU A 147 -30.69 -11.88 -19.73
CA LEU A 147 -30.91 -12.96 -20.71
C LEU A 147 -29.58 -13.69 -21.00
N GLU A 148 -29.66 -15.01 -20.84
CA GLU A 148 -28.63 -16.01 -21.15
C GLU A 148 -28.57 -16.26 -22.66
N ALA A 149 -27.38 -16.57 -23.19
CA ALA A 149 -27.16 -17.65 -24.15
C ALA A 149 -25.69 -17.71 -24.61
N GLU A 150 -25.25 -18.94 -24.79
CA GLU A 150 -23.93 -19.43 -25.12
C GLU A 150 -23.50 -19.10 -26.56
N GLU A 151 -22.22 -18.76 -26.80
CA GLU A 151 -21.56 -19.19 -28.03
C GLU A 151 -20.03 -19.25 -27.91
N LYS A 152 -19.48 -20.23 -28.61
CA LYS A 152 -18.16 -20.83 -28.47
C LYS A 152 -17.10 -20.16 -29.38
N THR A 153 -15.91 -20.02 -28.80
CA THR A 153 -14.56 -20.23 -29.37
C THR A 153 -14.20 -19.63 -30.74
N GLY A 154 -13.29 -18.65 -30.71
CA GLY A 154 -12.52 -18.24 -31.88
C GLY A 154 -11.55 -17.09 -31.63
N LEU A 155 -10.65 -17.19 -30.63
CA LEU A 155 -9.57 -16.21 -30.44
C LEU A 155 -8.32 -16.91 -29.89
N ASN A 156 -7.34 -17.14 -30.75
CA ASN A 156 -5.98 -17.41 -30.30
C ASN A 156 -5.01 -16.92 -31.38
N GLU A 157 -4.30 -15.82 -31.10
CA GLU A 157 -2.90 -15.59 -31.51
C GLU A 157 -2.34 -14.20 -31.13
N THR A 158 -3.15 -13.22 -30.72
CA THR A 158 -2.65 -11.84 -30.52
C THR A 158 -2.12 -11.50 -29.10
N CYS A 159 -2.14 -12.43 -28.14
CA CYS A 159 -1.78 -12.14 -26.73
C CYS A 159 -0.36 -12.55 -26.30
N LYS A 160 0.54 -12.94 -27.21
CA LYS A 160 1.84 -13.51 -26.83
C LYS A 160 2.95 -12.50 -26.48
N ASN A 161 2.77 -11.19 -26.71
CA ASN A 161 3.89 -10.23 -26.67
C ASN A 161 3.83 -9.16 -25.56
N LEU A 162 2.95 -9.31 -24.56
CA LEU A 162 2.92 -8.45 -23.38
C LEU A 162 3.01 -9.35 -22.15
N ASN A 163 4.20 -9.76 -21.69
CA ASN A 163 4.43 -10.28 -20.32
C ASN A 163 5.91 -10.66 -20.12
N ALA A 164 6.67 -9.79 -19.43
CA ALA A 164 7.86 -10.19 -18.69
C ALA A 164 8.30 -9.10 -17.69
N THR A 165 8.16 -7.83 -18.06
CA THR A 165 8.76 -6.72 -17.31
C THR A 165 7.88 -6.11 -16.21
N GLU A 166 6.55 -6.35 -16.22
CA GLU A 166 5.63 -5.83 -15.19
C GLU A 166 5.34 -6.80 -14.03
N LEU A 167 5.78 -8.06 -14.12
CA LEU A 167 5.50 -9.09 -13.11
C LEU A 167 6.62 -9.30 -12.08
N SER A 168 7.58 -8.36 -11.96
CA SER A 168 8.53 -8.37 -10.85
C SER A 168 7.86 -7.89 -9.55
N VAL A 169 6.86 -8.64 -9.08
CA VAL A 169 6.26 -8.43 -7.75
C VAL A 169 7.27 -8.94 -6.73
N VAL A 170 8.18 -8.06 -6.31
CA VAL A 170 8.86 -8.24 -5.02
C VAL A 170 7.77 -8.09 -3.98
N VAL A 171 7.19 -9.20 -3.55
CA VAL A 171 6.21 -9.24 -2.47
C VAL A 171 6.91 -8.69 -1.22
N ASP A 172 6.60 -7.45 -0.85
CA ASP A 172 7.08 -6.86 0.40
C ASP A 172 6.58 -7.76 1.55
N ARG A 173 7.48 -8.20 2.44
CA ARG A 173 7.11 -9.00 3.63
C ARG A 173 6.06 -8.32 4.51
N ASN A 174 5.95 -6.99 4.44
CA ASN A 174 4.86 -6.26 5.10
C ASN A 174 3.50 -6.48 4.44
N ASP A 175 3.46 -6.84 3.16
CA ASP A 175 2.24 -7.12 2.43
C ASP A 175 1.68 -8.50 2.76
N ASP A 176 2.54 -9.52 2.94
CA ASP A 176 2.12 -10.87 3.36
C ASP A 176 1.24 -10.87 4.62
N ARG A 177 1.63 -10.10 5.64
CA ARG A 177 0.86 -10.01 6.90
C ARG A 177 -0.48 -9.31 6.71
N LYS A 178 -0.52 -8.26 5.88
CA LYS A 178 -1.75 -7.53 5.57
C LYS A 178 -2.69 -8.40 4.75
N ASN A 179 -2.16 -9.15 3.80
CA ASN A 179 -2.90 -10.07 2.95
C ASN A 179 -3.48 -11.21 3.79
N LYS A 180 -2.68 -11.82 4.68
CA LYS A 180 -3.18 -12.87 5.60
C LYS A 180 -4.38 -12.39 6.43
N ARG A 181 -4.34 -11.17 6.97
CA ARG A 181 -5.46 -10.60 7.75
C ARG A 181 -6.65 -10.22 6.89
N PHE A 182 -6.40 -9.73 5.68
CA PHE A 182 -7.45 -9.46 4.70
C PHE A 182 -8.23 -10.74 4.38
N TRP A 183 -7.52 -11.83 4.08
CA TRP A 183 -8.17 -13.12 3.83
C TRP A 183 -8.87 -13.68 5.06
N GLN A 184 -8.31 -13.51 6.26
CA GLN A 184 -8.99 -13.91 7.50
C GLN A 184 -10.30 -13.14 7.71
N ALA A 185 -10.32 -11.84 7.43
CA ALA A 185 -11.54 -11.04 7.50
C ALA A 185 -12.58 -11.50 6.47
N LEU A 186 -12.13 -11.85 5.26
CA LEU A 186 -13.01 -12.30 4.18
C LEU A 186 -13.55 -13.72 4.42
N GLN A 187 -12.77 -14.60 5.03
CA GLN A 187 -13.14 -15.98 5.36
C GLN A 187 -14.33 -16.08 6.33
N HIS A 188 -14.64 -15.00 7.03
CA HIS A 188 -15.86 -14.91 7.84
C HIS A 188 -17.14 -14.95 6.99
N ASP A 189 -17.09 -14.48 5.74
CA ASP A 189 -18.27 -14.32 4.88
C ASP A 189 -18.30 -15.31 3.69
N VAL A 190 -17.16 -15.91 3.33
CA VAL A 190 -17.00 -16.69 2.09
C VAL A 190 -16.67 -18.17 2.35
N ASP A 191 -16.93 -18.64 3.57
CA ASP A 191 -16.51 -19.96 4.04
C ASP A 191 -14.99 -20.19 3.85
N SER A 192 -14.55 -21.45 3.84
CA SER A 192 -13.15 -21.81 3.69
C SER A 192 -12.61 -21.41 2.31
N ILE A 193 -11.58 -20.55 2.29
CA ILE A 193 -10.89 -20.15 1.07
C ILE A 193 -9.58 -20.96 0.92
N PRO A 194 -9.46 -21.83 -0.11
CA PRO A 194 -8.24 -22.60 -0.34
C PRO A 194 -6.99 -21.71 -0.47
N VAL A 195 -5.85 -22.22 0.01
CA VAL A 195 -4.58 -21.47 0.04
C VAL A 195 -4.14 -21.07 -1.37
N HIS A 196 -4.17 -22.00 -2.33
CA HIS A 196 -3.75 -21.73 -3.71
C HIS A 196 -4.67 -20.75 -4.44
N VAL A 197 -5.98 -20.75 -4.14
CA VAL A 197 -6.91 -19.73 -4.65
C VAL A 197 -6.50 -18.33 -4.19
N ARG A 198 -6.17 -18.15 -2.90
CA ARG A 198 -5.66 -16.86 -2.38
C ARG A 198 -4.38 -16.44 -3.08
N ASN A 199 -3.44 -17.37 -3.19
CA ASN A 199 -2.14 -17.11 -3.80
C ASN A 199 -2.26 -16.77 -5.29
N ALA A 200 -3.18 -17.39 -6.02
CA ALA A 200 -3.44 -17.07 -7.42
C ALA A 200 -4.04 -15.66 -7.60
N LEU A 201 -4.96 -15.27 -6.72
CA LEU A 201 -5.52 -13.92 -6.72
C LEU A 201 -4.49 -12.86 -6.33
N GLU A 202 -3.56 -13.19 -5.42
CA GLU A 202 -2.41 -12.35 -5.07
C GLU A 202 -1.42 -12.20 -6.23
N LEU A 203 -1.02 -13.31 -6.84
CA LEU A 203 -0.05 -13.32 -7.94
C LEU A 203 -0.55 -12.52 -9.16
N THR A 204 -1.85 -12.56 -9.42
CA THR A 204 -2.48 -11.80 -10.51
C THR A 204 -2.78 -10.34 -10.15
N GLY A 205 -2.31 -9.86 -8.99
CA GLY A 205 -2.45 -8.46 -8.56
C GLY A 205 -3.87 -8.07 -8.13
N ARG A 206 -4.78 -9.03 -7.94
CA ARG A 206 -6.19 -8.76 -7.59
C ARG A 206 -6.43 -8.71 -6.09
N CYS A 207 -5.44 -9.00 -5.25
CA CYS A 207 -5.58 -8.95 -3.80
C CYS A 207 -5.73 -7.50 -3.31
N ARG A 208 -6.74 -7.27 -2.44
CA ARG A 208 -7.03 -5.96 -1.82
C ARG A 208 -7.39 -4.83 -2.79
N GLU A 209 -7.72 -5.16 -4.03
CA GLU A 209 -8.23 -4.21 -5.02
C GLU A 209 -9.75 -4.24 -5.10
N ALA A 210 -10.34 -3.11 -5.53
CA ALA A 210 -11.77 -3.06 -5.84
C ALA A 210 -12.14 -3.98 -7.03
N SER A 211 -11.17 -4.29 -7.90
CA SER A 211 -11.31 -5.20 -9.05
C SER A 211 -11.70 -6.62 -8.64
N LEU A 212 -11.40 -7.02 -7.39
CA LEU A 212 -11.76 -8.32 -6.82
C LEU A 212 -13.29 -8.50 -6.73
N GLY A 213 -14.03 -7.40 -6.55
CA GLY A 213 -15.49 -7.39 -6.60
C GLY A 213 -16.07 -7.56 -8.00
N PHE A 214 -15.29 -7.54 -9.08
CA PHE A 214 -15.78 -7.61 -10.46
C PHE A 214 -15.26 -8.85 -11.19
N ILE A 215 -14.94 -9.92 -10.46
CA ILE A 215 -14.53 -11.18 -11.07
C ILE A 215 -15.76 -11.85 -11.70
N SER A 216 -15.60 -12.17 -12.99
CA SER A 216 -16.57 -12.93 -13.79
C SER A 216 -15.95 -14.27 -14.23
N PRO A 217 -16.75 -15.22 -14.76
CA PRO A 217 -16.20 -16.47 -15.29
C PRO A 217 -15.12 -16.28 -16.38
N SER A 218 -15.21 -15.23 -17.20
CA SER A 218 -14.17 -14.91 -18.18
C SER A 218 -12.91 -14.36 -17.52
N THR A 219 -13.05 -13.58 -16.45
CA THR A 219 -11.92 -13.13 -15.61
C THR A 219 -11.20 -14.32 -14.97
N ILE A 220 -11.94 -15.33 -14.50
CA ILE A 220 -11.35 -16.55 -13.93
C ILE A 220 -10.49 -17.28 -14.96
N LYS A 221 -10.97 -17.46 -16.20
CA LYS A 221 -10.16 -18.07 -17.28
C LYS A 221 -8.87 -17.30 -17.56
N ARG A 222 -8.91 -15.96 -17.47
CA ARG A 222 -7.73 -15.11 -17.61
C ARG A 222 -6.75 -15.29 -16.44
N ILE A 223 -7.26 -15.48 -15.22
CA ILE A 223 -6.43 -15.79 -14.05
C ILE A 223 -5.75 -17.15 -14.23
N GLU A 224 -6.49 -18.18 -14.65
CA GLU A 224 -5.93 -19.51 -14.95
C GLU A 224 -4.81 -19.42 -16.00
N GLU A 225 -5.01 -18.65 -17.07
CA GLU A 225 -3.98 -18.42 -18.10
C GLU A 225 -2.76 -17.67 -17.57
N SER A 226 -2.97 -16.61 -16.78
CA SER A 226 -1.89 -15.86 -16.14
C SER A 226 -1.07 -16.73 -15.19
N MET A 227 -1.73 -17.65 -14.47
CA MET A 227 -1.07 -18.64 -13.62
C MET A 227 -0.19 -19.55 -14.46
N ARG A 228 -0.72 -20.20 -15.51
CA ARG A 228 0.06 -21.05 -16.42
C ARG A 228 1.33 -20.36 -16.94
N GLN A 229 1.22 -19.09 -17.33
CA GLN A 229 2.35 -18.30 -17.83
C GLN A 229 3.38 -17.93 -16.75
N SER A 230 2.96 -17.85 -15.48
CA SER A 230 3.82 -17.44 -14.35
C SER A 230 4.62 -18.60 -13.74
N ALA A 231 4.34 -19.84 -14.12
CA ALA A 231 4.94 -21.05 -13.54
C ALA A 231 6.46 -21.06 -13.59
N GLN A 232 7.03 -20.81 -14.78
CA GLN A 232 8.48 -20.80 -14.98
C GLN A 232 9.15 -19.68 -14.16
N MET A 233 8.54 -18.48 -14.13
CA MET A 233 9.06 -17.34 -13.37
C MET A 233 9.09 -17.64 -11.87
N LEU A 234 8.02 -18.22 -11.32
CA LEU A 234 7.95 -18.59 -9.91
C LEU A 234 8.99 -19.66 -9.54
N ALA A 235 9.17 -20.68 -10.39
CA ALA A 235 10.18 -21.72 -10.16
C ALA A 235 11.59 -21.10 -10.11
N SER A 236 11.95 -20.28 -11.10
CA SER A 236 13.25 -19.61 -11.14
C SER A 236 13.46 -18.63 -9.97
N GLN A 237 12.40 -17.95 -9.51
CA GLN A 237 12.50 -17.03 -8.37
C GLN A 237 12.85 -17.76 -7.06
N GLU A 238 12.33 -18.97 -6.87
CA GLU A 238 12.52 -19.77 -5.66
C GLU A 238 13.87 -20.50 -5.70
N GLU A 239 14.28 -20.99 -6.87
CA GLU A 239 15.66 -21.46 -7.09
C GLU A 239 16.69 -20.37 -6.73
N ALA A 240 16.45 -19.12 -7.17
CA ALA A 240 17.32 -17.99 -6.83
C ALA A 240 17.33 -17.64 -5.33
N ARG A 241 16.29 -18.02 -4.59
CA ARG A 241 16.21 -17.87 -3.12
C ARG A 241 16.81 -19.06 -2.36
N GLY A 242 17.19 -20.14 -3.06
CA GLY A 242 17.66 -21.38 -2.45
C GLY A 242 16.55 -22.16 -1.75
N THR A 243 15.29 -21.92 -2.08
CA THR A 243 14.13 -22.67 -1.59
C THR A 243 13.77 -23.78 -2.58
N ASP A 244 13.19 -24.88 -2.08
CA ASP A 244 12.75 -26.00 -2.91
C ASP A 244 11.60 -25.53 -3.85
N PRO A 245 11.81 -25.54 -5.19
CA PRO A 245 10.79 -25.08 -6.14
C PRO A 245 9.47 -25.84 -6.01
N LYS A 246 9.54 -27.11 -5.59
CA LYS A 246 8.35 -27.94 -5.37
C LYS A 246 7.42 -27.34 -4.32
N GLN A 247 7.95 -26.80 -3.22
CA GLN A 247 7.12 -26.20 -2.17
C GLN A 247 6.38 -24.96 -2.67
N ALA A 248 7.03 -24.15 -3.50
CA ALA A 248 6.40 -23.00 -4.11
C ALA A 248 5.33 -23.41 -5.13
N MET A 249 5.61 -24.40 -5.97
CA MET A 249 4.62 -24.91 -6.92
C MET A 249 3.38 -25.45 -6.18
N LEU A 250 3.57 -26.26 -5.13
CA LEU A 250 2.45 -26.73 -4.28
C LEU A 250 1.66 -25.57 -3.67
N LYS A 251 2.33 -24.51 -3.22
CA LYS A 251 1.69 -23.33 -2.64
C LYS A 251 0.78 -22.60 -3.65
N TYR A 252 1.19 -22.45 -4.90
CA TYR A 252 0.45 -21.67 -5.91
C TYR A 252 -0.51 -22.51 -6.76
N TYR A 253 -0.18 -23.76 -7.03
CA TYR A 253 -0.91 -24.64 -7.96
C TYR A 253 -1.68 -25.77 -7.26
N GLY A 254 -1.48 -25.95 -5.94
CA GLY A 254 -2.11 -27.02 -5.17
C GLY A 254 -1.51 -28.40 -5.45
N GLU A 255 -2.06 -29.44 -4.82
CA GLU A 255 -1.56 -30.82 -4.95
C GLU A 255 -1.82 -31.43 -6.33
N THR A 256 -2.77 -30.89 -7.08
CA THR A 256 -3.21 -31.45 -8.37
C THR A 256 -2.37 -30.99 -9.56
N TYR A 257 -1.82 -29.77 -9.52
CA TYR A 257 -1.18 -29.14 -10.70
C TYR A 257 0.26 -28.67 -10.45
N TRP A 258 0.87 -28.99 -9.32
CA TRP A 258 2.23 -28.52 -9.02
C TRP A 258 3.31 -29.12 -9.95
N ASP A 259 3.08 -30.33 -10.47
CA ASP A 259 3.96 -31.04 -11.40
C ASP A 259 3.67 -30.72 -12.87
N HIS A 260 2.44 -30.28 -13.16
CA HIS A 260 1.95 -29.89 -14.48
C HIS A 260 1.25 -28.52 -14.47
N PRO A 261 1.96 -27.44 -14.13
CA PRO A 261 1.35 -26.12 -14.00
C PRO A 261 0.79 -25.57 -15.32
N GLU A 262 1.24 -26.07 -16.47
CA GLU A 262 0.70 -25.75 -17.80
C GLU A 262 -0.74 -26.22 -18.00
N ARG A 263 -1.23 -27.14 -17.16
CA ARG A 263 -2.61 -27.64 -17.18
C ARG A 263 -3.48 -27.02 -16.10
N PHE A 264 -2.95 -26.07 -15.33
CA PHE A 264 -3.63 -25.47 -14.20
C PHE A 264 -5.01 -24.93 -14.60
N CYS A 265 -6.03 -25.37 -13.88
CA CYS A 265 -7.36 -24.80 -13.90
C CYS A 265 -7.98 -24.92 -12.51
N PHE A 266 -8.87 -23.99 -12.16
CA PHE A 266 -9.60 -24.10 -10.90
C PHE A 266 -10.68 -25.17 -11.01
N SER A 267 -10.87 -25.92 -9.93
CA SER A 267 -12.00 -26.84 -9.81
C SER A 267 -13.34 -26.07 -9.87
N PRO A 268 -14.46 -26.74 -10.19
CA PRO A 268 -15.78 -26.11 -10.12
C PRO A 268 -16.07 -25.46 -8.76
N GLU A 269 -15.69 -26.11 -7.67
CA GLU A 269 -15.88 -25.64 -6.30
C GLU A 269 -15.04 -24.38 -6.04
N GLU A 270 -13.78 -24.36 -6.46
CA GLU A 270 -12.89 -23.21 -6.34
C GLU A 270 -13.38 -22.02 -7.15
N LYS A 271 -13.94 -22.26 -8.35
CA LYS A 271 -14.58 -21.23 -9.17
C LYS A 271 -15.77 -20.62 -8.44
N CYS A 272 -16.60 -21.44 -7.81
CA CYS A 272 -17.68 -20.96 -6.95
C CYS A 272 -17.14 -20.13 -5.78
N THR A 273 -16.08 -20.57 -5.10
CA THR A 273 -15.43 -19.80 -4.03
C THR A 273 -14.95 -18.43 -4.51
N ILE A 274 -14.30 -18.36 -5.68
CA ILE A 274 -13.83 -17.08 -6.26
C ILE A 274 -15.02 -16.14 -6.55
N LEU A 275 -16.13 -16.67 -7.07
CA LEU A 275 -17.34 -15.89 -7.33
C LEU A 275 -18.01 -15.44 -6.02
N SER A 276 -18.02 -16.27 -4.98
CA SER A 276 -18.49 -15.90 -3.64
C SER A 276 -17.63 -14.78 -3.03
N ILE A 277 -16.31 -14.80 -3.25
CA ILE A 277 -15.41 -13.71 -2.84
C ILE A 277 -15.83 -12.40 -3.51
N ALA A 278 -16.05 -12.44 -4.83
CA ALA A 278 -16.46 -11.27 -5.59
C ALA A 278 -17.80 -10.72 -5.11
N SER A 279 -18.79 -11.60 -4.90
CA SER A 279 -20.12 -11.26 -4.39
C SER A 279 -20.05 -10.61 -3.01
N ALA A 280 -19.30 -11.19 -2.06
CA ALA A 280 -19.13 -10.64 -0.72
C ALA A 280 -18.50 -9.22 -0.75
N ILE A 281 -17.54 -9.00 -1.65
CA ILE A 281 -16.91 -7.69 -1.84
C ILE A 281 -17.86 -6.69 -2.51
N GLN A 282 -18.72 -7.12 -3.44
CA GLN A 282 -19.75 -6.25 -4.01
C GLN A 282 -20.76 -5.80 -2.94
N GLN A 283 -21.20 -6.73 -2.10
CA GLN A 283 -22.20 -6.47 -1.05
C GLN A 283 -21.66 -5.56 0.05
N ASN A 284 -20.47 -5.87 0.58
CA ASN A 284 -19.92 -5.17 1.75
C ASN A 284 -18.93 -4.05 1.39
N GLY A 285 -18.42 -4.04 0.16
CA GLY A 285 -17.36 -3.15 -0.29
C GLY A 285 -15.97 -3.55 0.22
N ILE A 286 -14.93 -3.39 -0.61
CA ILE A 286 -13.55 -3.75 -0.24
C ILE A 286 -13.05 -3.05 1.04
N ARG A 287 -13.53 -1.83 1.31
CA ARG A 287 -13.15 -1.05 2.51
C ARG A 287 -13.60 -1.72 3.81
N HIS A 288 -14.69 -2.48 3.80
CA HIS A 288 -15.16 -3.25 4.95
C HIS A 288 -14.09 -4.23 5.40
N TYR A 289 -13.63 -5.10 4.50
CA TYR A 289 -12.59 -6.10 4.78
C TYR A 289 -11.23 -5.49 5.12
N LEU A 290 -10.84 -4.40 4.46
CA LEU A 290 -9.61 -3.67 4.81
C LEU A 290 -9.66 -3.07 6.22
N LYS A 291 -10.84 -2.61 6.67
CA LYS A 291 -11.03 -2.12 8.05
C LYS A 291 -11.03 -3.28 9.05
N ALA A 292 -11.73 -4.38 8.74
CA ALA A 292 -11.74 -5.58 9.56
C ALA A 292 -10.33 -6.17 9.73
N ALA A 293 -9.55 -6.26 8.65
CA ALA A 293 -8.15 -6.71 8.71
C ALA A 293 -7.27 -5.86 9.64
N LYS A 294 -7.53 -4.55 9.72
CA LYS A 294 -6.85 -3.63 10.66
C LYS A 294 -7.31 -3.85 12.10
N LEU A 295 -8.54 -4.29 12.34
CA LEU A 295 -9.03 -4.64 13.68
C LEU A 295 -8.42 -5.96 14.14
N ILE A 296 -8.33 -6.97 13.27
CA ILE A 296 -7.61 -8.23 13.54
C ILE A 296 -6.14 -7.94 13.90
N GLU A 297 -5.50 -6.99 13.20
CA GLU A 297 -4.15 -6.53 13.57
C GLU A 297 -4.06 -5.97 15.00
N GLN A 298 -5.13 -5.36 15.50
CA GLN A 298 -5.18 -4.86 16.87
C GLN A 298 -5.44 -5.98 17.88
N GLU A 299 -6.20 -7.00 17.52
CA GLU A 299 -6.53 -8.14 18.40
C GLU A 299 -5.38 -9.14 18.55
N VAL A 300 -4.60 -9.38 17.50
CA VAL A 300 -3.40 -10.27 17.53
C VAL A 300 -2.27 -9.71 18.39
N ARG A 301 -2.47 -8.54 19.02
CA ARG A 301 -1.55 -8.00 20.02
C ARG A 301 -1.70 -8.81 21.30
N GLU A 302 -0.83 -9.80 21.47
CA GLU A 302 -0.78 -10.64 22.66
C GLU A 302 -0.68 -9.77 23.92
N LYS A 303 -1.58 -10.04 24.87
CA LYS A 303 -1.47 -9.48 26.21
C LYS A 303 -0.16 -9.99 26.81
N VAL A 304 0.67 -9.06 27.27
CA VAL A 304 1.87 -9.41 28.04
C VAL A 304 1.42 -9.80 29.44
N GLU A 305 1.90 -10.93 29.97
CA GLU A 305 1.57 -11.41 31.32
C GLU A 305 1.79 -10.31 32.38
N ASN A 306 2.92 -9.59 32.30
CA ASN A 306 3.25 -8.46 33.18
C ASN A 306 2.84 -7.10 32.59
N GLY A 307 1.80 -7.06 31.76
CA GLY A 307 1.38 -5.87 31.03
C GLY A 307 1.03 -4.68 31.95
N THR A 308 0.41 -4.94 33.09
CA THR A 308 0.03 -3.92 34.08
C THR A 308 1.26 -3.29 34.76
N GLU A 309 2.22 -4.11 35.19
CA GLU A 309 3.47 -3.65 35.80
C GLU A 309 4.29 -2.82 34.82
N LEU A 310 4.36 -3.27 33.57
CA LEU A 310 5.04 -2.56 32.50
C LEU A 310 4.36 -1.22 32.16
N ALA A 311 3.03 -1.16 32.23
CA ALA A 311 2.25 0.06 32.04
C ALA A 311 2.50 1.08 33.16
N GLU A 312 2.59 0.61 34.42
CA GLU A 312 2.95 1.43 35.59
C GLU A 312 4.38 1.95 35.51
N LEU A 313 5.33 1.09 35.14
CA LEU A 313 6.71 1.46 34.93
C LEU A 313 6.84 2.53 33.83
N LEU A 314 6.14 2.36 32.71
CA LEU A 314 6.13 3.33 31.62
C LEU A 314 5.55 4.68 32.05
N ALA A 315 4.39 4.68 32.72
CA ALA A 315 3.77 5.90 33.22
C ALA A 315 4.69 6.65 34.20
N THR A 316 5.39 5.90 35.07
CA THR A 316 6.40 6.44 35.99
C THR A 316 7.56 7.07 35.23
N LYS A 317 8.10 6.38 34.21
CA LYS A 317 9.21 6.91 33.38
C LYS A 317 8.83 8.19 32.63
N ILE A 318 7.61 8.28 32.11
CA ILE A 318 7.08 9.50 31.47
C ILE A 318 7.03 10.65 32.48
N ARG A 319 6.55 10.40 33.71
CA ARG A 319 6.51 11.43 34.76
C ARG A 319 7.89 11.85 35.20
N GLU A 320 8.79 10.92 35.47
CA GLU A 320 10.19 11.21 35.81
C GLU A 320 10.85 12.09 34.74
N TYR A 321 10.58 11.82 33.46
CA TYR A 321 11.10 12.62 32.34
C TYR A 321 10.66 14.09 32.41
N TYR A 322 9.37 14.35 32.67
CA TYR A 322 8.88 15.72 32.79
C TYR A 322 9.27 16.35 34.12
N GLN A 323 9.29 15.59 35.22
CA GLN A 323 9.71 16.06 36.55
C GLN A 323 11.18 16.47 36.58
N ALA A 324 12.05 15.79 35.83
CA ALA A 324 13.45 16.20 35.70
C ALA A 324 13.62 17.55 34.97
N ARG A 325 12.57 18.05 34.31
CA ARG A 325 12.50 19.35 33.63
C ARG A 325 11.53 20.29 34.34
N ASP A 326 11.32 20.07 35.64
CA ASP A 326 10.38 20.81 36.47
C ASP A 326 10.54 22.31 36.26
N SER A 327 9.44 22.95 35.90
CA SER A 327 9.34 24.39 35.79
C SER A 327 8.47 24.86 36.94
N SER A 328 8.97 25.82 37.73
CA SER A 328 8.20 26.45 38.80
C SER A 328 6.91 27.14 38.31
N LYS A 329 6.71 27.23 36.98
CA LYS A 329 5.54 27.81 36.33
C LYS A 329 4.24 27.05 36.71
N PRO A 330 3.15 27.78 37.03
CA PRO A 330 1.87 27.16 37.41
C PRO A 330 1.26 26.30 36.29
N ASN A 331 1.45 26.69 35.03
CA ASN A 331 0.98 25.94 33.85
C ASN A 331 1.62 24.56 33.76
N PHE A 332 2.90 24.43 34.14
CA PHE A 332 3.58 23.14 34.18
C PHE A 332 2.95 22.21 35.22
N LYS A 333 2.65 22.72 36.43
CA LYS A 333 1.98 21.92 37.47
C LYS A 333 0.62 21.40 37.01
N ALA A 334 -0.16 22.23 36.30
CA ALA A 334 -1.45 21.83 35.73
C ALA A 334 -1.31 20.76 34.63
N PHE A 335 -0.33 20.92 33.72
CA PHE A 335 0.00 19.92 32.70
C PHE A 335 0.51 18.61 33.32
N PHE A 336 1.41 18.68 34.29
CA PHE A 336 2.04 17.53 34.94
C PHE A 336 1.01 16.65 35.65
N LYS A 337 0.01 17.25 36.31
CA LYS A 337 -1.12 16.52 36.92
C LYS A 337 -1.95 15.73 35.91
N GLN A 338 -1.96 16.14 34.64
CA GLN A 338 -2.68 15.49 33.54
C GLN A 338 -1.85 14.46 32.78
N LEU A 339 -0.61 14.18 33.20
CA LEU A 339 0.20 13.13 32.57
C LEU A 339 -0.42 11.74 32.79
N PRO A 340 -0.23 10.81 31.83
CA PRO A 340 -0.86 9.50 31.82
C PRO A 340 -0.58 8.72 33.11
N LYS A 341 -1.59 8.00 33.59
CA LYS A 341 -1.48 6.96 34.61
C LYS A 341 -1.36 5.60 33.89
N SER A 342 -1.16 4.54 34.66
CA SER A 342 -1.06 3.17 34.12
C SER A 342 -2.26 2.77 33.26
N ARG A 343 -3.49 3.18 33.63
CA ARG A 343 -4.71 2.90 32.87
C ARG A 343 -4.73 3.48 31.45
N GLN A 344 -3.91 4.50 31.17
CA GLN A 344 -3.78 5.09 29.83
C GLN A 344 -2.66 4.44 29.01
N CYS A 345 -1.91 3.50 29.56
CA CYS A 345 -0.84 2.78 28.89
C CYS A 345 -1.29 1.35 28.60
N ARG A 346 -1.47 1.01 27.32
CA ARG A 346 -1.82 -0.35 26.88
C ARG A 346 -0.57 -1.07 26.36
N VAL A 347 -0.05 -2.02 27.13
CA VAL A 347 1.15 -2.79 26.77
C VAL A 347 0.76 -4.04 26.00
N TYR A 348 1.50 -4.36 24.95
CA TYR A 348 1.27 -5.53 24.11
C TYR A 348 2.58 -6.05 23.50
N ARG A 349 2.62 -7.36 23.21
CA ARG A 349 3.73 -7.98 22.49
C ARG A 349 3.41 -8.04 21.00
N SER A 350 4.34 -7.61 20.16
CA SER A 350 4.24 -7.85 18.71
C SER A 350 4.73 -9.26 18.36
N PRO A 351 4.34 -9.81 17.19
CA PRO A 351 4.71 -11.17 16.79
C PRO A 351 6.22 -11.46 16.70
N ASN A 352 7.05 -10.42 16.67
CA ASN A 352 8.51 -10.54 16.70
C ASN A 352 9.08 -10.58 18.14
N GLY A 353 8.24 -10.71 19.17
CA GLY A 353 8.62 -10.72 20.58
C GLY A 353 8.81 -9.34 21.20
N THR A 354 8.94 -8.27 20.40
CA THR A 354 9.14 -6.91 20.92
C THR A 354 7.93 -6.43 21.72
N ILE A 355 8.17 -5.82 22.88
CA ILE A 355 7.12 -5.23 23.70
C ILE A 355 6.88 -3.78 23.25
N HIS A 356 5.63 -3.47 22.96
CA HIS A 356 5.16 -2.14 22.64
C HIS A 356 4.15 -1.65 23.67
N ALA A 357 3.94 -0.34 23.72
CA ALA A 357 2.84 0.25 24.44
C ALA A 357 2.16 1.33 23.59
N ALA A 358 0.84 1.40 23.67
CA ALA A 358 0.07 2.55 23.20
C ALA A 358 -0.26 3.43 24.41
N VAL A 359 0.25 4.67 24.42
CA VAL A 359 0.01 5.64 25.49
C VAL A 359 -1.03 6.64 25.02
N ARG A 360 -2.21 6.61 25.64
CA ARG A 360 -3.30 7.55 25.35
C ARG A 360 -3.08 8.85 26.09
N CYS A 361 -2.93 9.96 25.36
CA CYS A 361 -2.80 11.27 25.95
C CYS A 361 -4.08 11.66 26.71
N PRO A 362 -4.04 11.97 28.02
CA PRO A 362 -5.24 12.32 28.77
C PRO A 362 -5.88 13.65 28.37
N ILE A 363 -5.13 14.51 27.68
CA ILE A 363 -5.56 15.86 27.31
C ILE A 363 -6.37 15.85 26.00
N CYS A 364 -5.93 15.11 24.97
CA CYS A 364 -6.59 15.08 23.66
C CYS A 364 -6.95 13.68 23.14
N SER A 365 -6.82 12.64 23.97
CA SER A 365 -7.12 11.25 23.59
C SER A 365 -6.32 10.66 22.42
N ASN A 366 -5.26 11.31 21.96
CA ASN A 366 -4.42 10.77 20.89
C ASN A 366 -3.51 9.65 21.43
N ASP A 367 -3.39 8.55 20.69
CA ASP A 367 -2.54 7.41 21.06
C ASP A 367 -1.14 7.56 20.45
N SER A 368 -0.11 7.50 21.28
CA SER A 368 1.29 7.47 20.84
C SER A 368 1.89 6.08 21.03
N LYS A 369 2.51 5.54 19.99
CA LYS A 369 3.24 4.27 20.06
C LYS A 369 4.60 4.46 20.74
N VAL A 370 4.87 3.60 21.72
CA VAL A 370 6.09 3.51 22.52
C VAL A 370 6.64 2.09 22.41
N THR A 371 7.97 1.93 22.45
CA THR A 371 8.62 0.61 22.34
C THR A 371 9.55 0.37 23.54
N LEU A 372 9.52 -0.83 24.09
CA LEU A 372 10.48 -1.31 25.07
C LEU A 372 11.59 -2.06 24.31
N THR A 373 12.85 -1.66 24.47
CA THR A 373 13.97 -2.41 23.87
C THR A 373 14.41 -3.55 24.77
N ASP A 374 14.61 -4.71 24.15
CA ASP A 374 15.08 -5.91 24.82
C ASP A 374 16.46 -5.68 25.47
N GLY A 375 16.64 -6.24 26.67
CA GLY A 375 17.91 -6.28 27.41
C GLY A 375 18.12 -5.20 28.49
N ASN A 376 17.44 -4.05 28.43
CA ASN A 376 17.72 -2.93 29.36
C ASN A 376 16.49 -2.32 30.06
N SER A 377 15.30 -2.87 29.87
CA SER A 377 14.05 -2.29 30.40
C SER A 377 13.87 -0.80 30.04
N ARG A 378 14.41 -0.38 28.89
CA ARG A 378 14.40 1.02 28.42
C ARG A 378 13.22 1.27 27.49
N TRP A 379 12.43 2.28 27.85
CA TRP A 379 11.29 2.73 27.05
C TRP A 379 11.68 3.87 26.10
N PHE A 380 11.31 3.74 24.83
CA PHE A 380 11.43 4.76 23.80
C PHE A 380 10.07 5.43 23.57
N PHE A 381 9.79 6.50 24.32
CA PHE A 381 8.53 7.25 24.28
C PHE A 381 8.67 8.64 23.63
N TYR A 382 9.65 8.81 22.73
CA TYR A 382 9.89 10.07 22.02
C TYR A 382 8.64 10.62 21.32
N ASN A 383 7.86 9.74 20.66
CA ASN A 383 6.63 10.14 19.97
C ASN A 383 5.60 10.75 20.93
N TYR A 384 5.52 10.24 22.16
CA TYR A 384 4.64 10.79 23.19
C TYR A 384 5.13 12.18 23.66
N VAL A 385 6.44 12.32 23.91
CA VAL A 385 7.03 13.61 24.29
C VAL A 385 6.80 14.66 23.21
N GLN A 386 7.12 14.33 21.96
CA GLN A 386 6.95 15.22 20.81
C GLN A 386 5.48 15.63 20.61
N HIS A 387 4.55 14.70 20.82
CA HIS A 387 3.12 14.99 20.80
C HIS A 387 2.75 16.04 21.87
N CYS A 388 3.16 15.83 23.12
CA CYS A 388 2.89 16.77 24.21
C CYS A 388 3.55 18.14 23.99
N GLU A 389 4.80 18.18 23.52
CA GLU A 389 5.51 19.44 23.26
C GLU A 389 4.86 20.27 22.14
N ARG A 390 4.32 19.60 21.11
CA ARG A 390 3.66 20.27 19.99
C ARG A 390 2.24 20.71 20.29
N ARG A 391 1.51 19.99 21.15
CA ARG A 391 0.05 20.16 21.31
C ARG A 391 -0.37 20.71 22.67
N HIS A 392 0.40 20.47 23.73
CA HIS A 392 -0.05 20.68 25.11
C HIS A 392 0.86 21.60 25.91
N TYR A 393 2.16 21.29 25.96
CA TYR A 393 3.11 22.06 26.74
C TYR A 393 4.53 21.91 26.19
N ARG A 394 5.08 22.99 25.65
CA ARG A 394 6.47 23.04 25.19
C ARG A 394 7.39 23.15 26.39
N VAL A 395 8.21 22.12 26.61
CA VAL A 395 9.21 22.16 27.68
C VAL A 395 10.37 23.04 27.24
N GLU A 396 10.61 24.12 27.97
CA GLU A 396 11.82 24.93 27.81
C GLU A 396 13.00 24.13 28.34
N VAL A 397 13.78 23.55 27.43
CA VAL A 397 15.07 22.98 27.81
C VAL A 397 16.05 24.14 27.83
N GLU A 398 16.44 24.58 29.03
CA GLU A 398 17.63 25.42 29.21
C GLU A 398 18.76 24.78 28.38
N PRO A 399 19.27 25.44 27.33
CA PRO A 399 20.29 24.87 26.48
C PRO A 399 21.48 24.58 27.39
N ALA A 400 21.75 23.30 27.66
CA ALA A 400 22.83 22.88 28.53
C ALA A 400 24.10 23.60 28.06
N SER A 401 24.53 24.59 28.86
CA SER A 401 25.60 25.50 28.53
C SER A 401 26.86 24.67 28.32
N GLY A 402 27.25 24.40 27.06
CA GLY A 402 28.55 23.82 26.73
C GLY A 402 28.61 22.60 25.80
N ARG A 403 27.52 22.08 25.23
CA ARG A 403 27.64 21.05 24.15
C ARG A 403 26.81 21.41 22.93
N ARG A 404 27.46 22.11 21.99
CA ARG A 404 26.95 22.30 20.63
C ARG A 404 26.85 20.94 19.93
N SER A 405 25.78 20.78 19.15
CA SER A 405 25.52 19.70 18.18
C SER A 405 25.30 18.28 18.72
N ALA A 406 24.11 18.01 19.25
CA ALA A 406 23.55 16.66 19.36
C ALA A 406 22.01 16.65 19.24
N SER A 407 21.44 17.31 18.22
CA SER A 407 19.99 17.35 17.95
C SER A 407 19.39 16.01 17.48
N LYS A 408 20.20 14.94 17.45
CA LYS A 408 19.77 13.55 17.24
C LYS A 408 20.31 12.57 18.30
N ALA A 409 20.81 13.07 19.44
CA ALA A 409 21.07 12.19 20.57
C ALA A 409 19.75 11.57 21.00
N LYS A 410 19.56 10.30 20.60
CA LYS A 410 18.59 9.35 21.11
C LYS A 410 18.20 9.76 22.53
N LEU A 411 16.94 10.19 22.70
CA LEU A 411 16.37 10.64 23.97
C LEU A 411 16.33 9.42 24.91
N GLU A 412 17.50 9.08 25.46
CA GLU A 412 17.74 7.92 26.30
C GLU A 412 17.42 8.30 27.73
N THR A 413 16.24 7.92 28.21
CA THR A 413 16.00 7.82 29.65
C THR A 413 16.71 6.57 30.16
N SER A 414 18.04 6.63 30.25
CA SER A 414 18.77 5.69 31.10
C SER A 414 18.39 6.01 32.55
N THR A 415 18.02 5.00 33.32
CA THR A 415 17.89 5.10 34.78
C THR A 415 19.21 5.66 35.34
N PRO A 416 19.18 6.64 36.26
CA PRO A 416 20.39 7.06 36.94
C PRO A 416 21.04 5.84 37.60
N LYS A 417 22.28 5.51 37.22
CA LYS A 417 23.06 4.50 37.95
C LYS A 417 23.12 4.93 39.41
N ALA A 418 22.58 4.12 40.31
CA ALA A 418 22.71 4.34 41.75
C ALA A 418 24.19 4.62 42.06
N LYS A 419 24.48 5.73 42.75
CA LYS A 419 25.81 6.05 43.25
C LYS A 419 26.25 4.87 44.13
N ARG A 420 27.08 3.98 43.59
CA ARG A 420 27.80 2.99 44.40
C ARG A 420 28.70 3.78 45.34
N SER A 421 28.31 3.91 46.60
CA SER A 421 29.21 4.38 47.65
C SER A 421 30.37 3.41 47.70
N ARG A 422 31.54 3.89 47.31
CA ARG A 422 32.79 3.16 47.36
C ARG A 422 33.21 3.08 48.82
N THR A 423 32.66 2.11 49.56
CA THR A 423 33.16 1.76 50.88
C THR A 423 34.35 0.83 50.68
N GLU A 424 35.53 1.33 51.02
CA GLU A 424 36.76 0.56 51.13
C GLU A 424 36.57 -0.54 52.19
N GLY A 425 37.04 -1.75 51.87
CA GLY A 425 36.89 -2.92 52.73
C GLY A 425 37.72 -4.09 52.22
N ARG A 426 39.03 -3.88 52.19
CA ARG A 426 40.07 -4.89 51.94
C ARG A 426 40.06 -5.87 53.12
N LEU A 427 39.78 -7.15 52.91
CA LEU A 427 40.36 -8.23 53.71
C LEU A 427 40.37 -9.56 52.92
N ARG A 428 41.59 -10.08 52.82
CA ARG A 428 41.97 -11.37 52.28
C ARG A 428 41.29 -12.49 53.08
N SER A 429 40.85 -13.55 52.41
CA SER A 429 40.81 -14.88 53.01
C SER A 429 41.02 -15.92 51.91
N ARG A 430 42.07 -16.68 52.14
CA ARG A 430 42.67 -17.71 51.29
C ARG A 430 42.18 -19.03 51.89
N SER A 431 41.34 -19.77 51.19
CA SER A 431 40.91 -21.10 51.62
C SER A 431 41.17 -22.10 50.52
N LYS A 432 41.98 -23.09 50.88
CA LYS A 432 42.55 -24.16 50.09
C LYS A 432 41.92 -25.45 50.61
N SER A 433 41.27 -26.24 49.75
CA SER A 433 40.94 -27.66 49.98
C SER A 433 40.52 -28.24 48.63
N MET A 434 41.35 -29.04 47.94
CA MET A 434 41.64 -30.47 48.17
C MET A 434 40.41 -31.38 48.13
N SER A 435 40.28 -32.06 46.97
CA SER A 435 40.27 -33.53 46.81
C SER A 435 38.97 -34.33 46.95
N ARG A 436 38.90 -35.36 46.08
CA ARG A 436 38.01 -36.54 46.00
C ARG A 436 36.67 -36.27 45.29
N GLY A 437 36.31 -36.86 44.15
CA GLY A 437 36.70 -38.12 43.51
C GLY A 437 35.78 -39.24 43.97
N VAL A 438 34.81 -39.68 43.15
CA VAL A 438 34.21 -41.03 43.10
C VAL A 438 33.50 -41.21 41.74
N SER A 439 33.76 -42.36 41.12
CA SER A 439 33.15 -42.94 39.91
C SER A 439 31.85 -43.70 40.21
N ALA A 440 30.93 -43.81 39.26
CA ALA A 440 30.00 -44.94 38.99
C ALA A 440 29.10 -44.53 37.79
N LEU A 441 29.11 -45.18 36.63
CA LEU A 441 28.58 -46.51 36.25
C LEU A 441 27.04 -46.65 36.37
N GLY A 442 26.45 -47.17 35.29
CA GLY A 442 25.03 -47.45 35.02
C GLY A 442 24.65 -46.85 33.66
N GLU A 443 24.59 -47.53 32.50
CA GLU A 443 23.83 -48.76 32.16
C GLU A 443 22.42 -48.71 32.77
N GLU A 444 21.29 -48.89 32.08
CA GLU A 444 20.94 -49.60 30.85
C GLU A 444 19.47 -49.20 30.51
N LYS A 445 19.06 -49.31 29.22
CA LYS A 445 17.80 -49.90 28.67
C LYS A 445 16.41 -49.59 29.30
N ASP A 446 15.24 -49.68 28.64
CA ASP A 446 14.73 -50.31 27.41
C ASP A 446 13.42 -49.58 26.98
N ASP A 447 12.97 -49.95 25.77
CA ASP A 447 11.67 -49.77 25.06
C ASP A 447 11.61 -48.76 23.90
#